data_AF-A0A1Q5LXQ4-F1
#
_entry.id   AF-A0A1Q5LXQ4-F1
#
_cell.length_a   1.000
_cell.length_b   1.000
_cell.length_c   1.000
_cell.angle_alpha   90.00
_cell.angle_beta   90.00
_cell.angle_gamma   90.00
#
_symmetry.space_group_name_H-M   'P 1'
#
loop_
_entity.id
_entity.type
_entity.pdbx_description
1 polymer ?
#
loop_
_entity_poly.entity_id
_entity_poly.type
_entity_poly.pdbx_seq_one_letter_code
_entity_poly.pdbx_strand_id
1 'polypeptide(L)'
;MPMTAPDLTRHFTPGHSFPYESGETGTVSVAAGGELWLPSGRVVACDPFVCLGTGDTEPFTAEVTPGRYAVEASVVTITVPGEPPSDSPHTRVAAARLVIKDTPTETWELALQPGQDLAELGDDEFFGYGVDAGTGCFYDAACDGSFPACEGDEGPLWDAFDTTAWSPGPHVITDPDTGHTIAAFTSGWGDGAYPTWVGRDASGDVTCFVTDFFVVPHEPEQAAA
;
A
#
# COMPACT_ATOMS: atom_id res chain seq x y z
N MET A 1 -9.00 3.26 -22.07
CA MET A 1 -9.68 3.30 -20.78
C MET A 1 -8.61 3.44 -19.72
N PRO A 2 -8.84 4.21 -18.64
CA PRO A 2 -7.90 4.25 -17.52
C PRO A 2 -7.63 2.83 -17.02
N MET A 3 -6.48 2.62 -16.35
CA MET A 3 -6.10 1.31 -15.83
C MET A 3 -7.30 0.66 -15.10
N THR A 4 -7.70 -0.53 -15.56
CA THR A 4 -8.80 -1.25 -14.91
C THR A 4 -8.28 -1.85 -13.61
N ALA A 5 -9.08 -1.76 -12.55
CA ALA A 5 -8.70 -2.35 -11.27
C ALA A 5 -8.37 -3.84 -11.45
N PRO A 6 -7.16 -4.28 -11.12
CA PRO A 6 -6.85 -5.71 -11.13
C PRO A 6 -7.69 -6.42 -10.08
N ASP A 7 -7.82 -7.74 -10.19
CA ASP A 7 -8.34 -8.53 -9.08
C ASP A 7 -7.33 -8.49 -7.92
N LEU A 8 -7.50 -7.51 -7.03
CA LEU A 8 -6.65 -7.28 -5.87
C LEU A 8 -6.85 -8.35 -4.78
N THR A 9 -7.86 -9.21 -4.88
CA THR A 9 -8.08 -10.29 -3.91
C THR A 9 -6.92 -11.30 -3.90
N ARG A 10 -6.28 -11.53 -5.07
CA ARG A 10 -5.12 -12.44 -5.20
C ARG A 10 -3.89 -11.97 -4.41
N HIS A 11 -3.72 -10.65 -4.24
CA HIS A 11 -2.62 -10.09 -3.45
C HIS A 11 -2.75 -10.51 -1.98
N PHE A 12 -3.97 -10.79 -1.50
CA PHE A 12 -4.21 -11.13 -0.10
C PHE A 12 -4.72 -12.56 0.08
N THR A 13 -4.40 -13.44 -0.87
CA THR A 13 -4.69 -14.88 -0.80
C THR A 13 -3.39 -15.65 -0.51
N PRO A 14 -3.11 -16.04 0.75
CA PRO A 14 -1.90 -16.77 1.10
C PRO A 14 -1.73 -18.06 0.31
N GLY A 15 -0.52 -18.31 -0.19
CA GLY A 15 -0.19 -19.46 -1.02
C GLY A 15 -0.56 -19.32 -2.49
N HIS A 16 -1.22 -18.22 -2.90
CA HIS A 16 -1.40 -17.90 -4.31
C HIS A 16 -0.02 -17.78 -4.97
N SER A 17 0.20 -18.49 -6.07
CA SER A 17 1.48 -18.55 -6.77
C SER A 17 1.32 -18.23 -8.24
N PHE A 18 2.29 -17.53 -8.82
CA PHE A 18 2.28 -17.13 -10.22
C PHE A 18 3.71 -17.15 -10.80
N PRO A 19 3.86 -17.44 -12.10
CA PRO A 19 5.15 -17.37 -12.78
C PRO A 19 5.50 -15.92 -13.13
N TYR A 20 6.78 -15.57 -13.04
CA TYR A 20 7.36 -14.41 -13.68
C TYR A 20 7.84 -14.76 -15.10
N GLU A 21 7.86 -13.79 -16.01
CA GLU A 21 8.39 -14.00 -17.38
C GLU A 21 9.86 -14.42 -17.40
N SER A 22 10.62 -13.99 -16.39
CA SER A 22 12.02 -14.35 -16.17
C SER A 22 12.23 -15.79 -15.71
N GLY A 23 11.16 -16.53 -15.40
CA GLY A 23 11.18 -17.96 -15.06
C GLY A 23 11.10 -18.27 -13.57
N GLU A 24 11.17 -17.28 -12.69
CA GLU A 24 10.92 -17.44 -11.25
C GLU A 24 9.43 -17.65 -10.95
N THR A 25 9.14 -18.14 -9.74
CA THR A 25 7.78 -18.25 -9.20
C THR A 25 7.64 -17.36 -7.98
N GLY A 26 6.66 -16.45 -8.01
CA GLY A 26 6.22 -15.67 -6.87
C GLY A 26 5.17 -16.45 -6.06
N THR A 27 5.28 -16.45 -4.74
CA THR A 27 4.25 -17.00 -3.83
C THR A 27 3.85 -15.94 -2.81
N VAL A 28 2.55 -15.68 -2.71
CA VAL A 28 1.95 -14.69 -1.83
C VAL A 28 1.86 -15.20 -0.40
N SER A 29 2.17 -14.34 0.55
CA SER A 29 1.86 -14.45 1.98
C SER A 29 1.31 -13.11 2.46
N VAL A 30 0.64 -13.09 3.62
CA VAL A 30 0.08 -11.85 4.19
C VAL A 30 0.72 -11.61 5.54
N ALA A 31 1.26 -10.41 5.73
CA ALA A 31 1.86 -9.96 6.97
C ALA A 31 0.96 -8.90 7.64
N ALA A 32 0.70 -9.04 8.94
CA ALA A 32 -0.02 -8.04 9.72
C ALA A 32 0.95 -6.97 10.22
N GLY A 33 0.57 -5.70 10.07
CA GLY A 33 1.37 -4.53 10.50
C GLY A 33 0.87 -3.81 11.74
N GLY A 34 -0.31 -4.19 12.27
CA GLY A 34 -0.94 -3.56 13.43
C GLY A 34 -2.18 -2.76 13.07
N GLU A 35 -2.55 -1.79 13.92
CA GLU A 35 -3.74 -0.96 13.73
C GLU A 35 -3.37 0.52 13.54
N LEU A 36 -3.78 1.09 12.41
CA LEU A 36 -3.70 2.51 12.13
C LEU A 36 -4.90 3.23 12.73
N TRP A 37 -4.65 4.28 13.51
CA TRP A 37 -5.67 5.19 14.03
C TRP A 37 -5.98 6.30 13.02
N LEU A 38 -7.25 6.39 12.63
CA LEU A 38 -7.81 7.42 11.77
C LEU A 38 -8.74 8.34 12.55
N PRO A 39 -8.25 9.38 13.24
CA PRO A 39 -9.07 10.31 14.00
C PRO A 39 -10.03 11.17 13.16
N SER A 40 -9.69 11.49 11.90
CA SER A 40 -10.59 12.23 11.01
C SER A 40 -11.29 11.34 9.98
N GLY A 41 -10.77 10.12 9.75
CA GLY A 41 -11.29 9.20 8.73
C GLY A 41 -10.85 9.56 7.32
N ARG A 42 -9.94 10.53 7.16
CA ARG A 42 -9.41 10.97 5.86
C ARG A 42 -8.02 10.38 5.67
N VAL A 43 -7.92 9.43 4.76
CA VAL A 43 -6.71 8.66 4.51
C VAL A 43 -5.79 9.40 3.55
N VAL A 44 -4.51 9.45 3.87
CA VAL A 44 -3.44 9.95 3.02
C VAL A 44 -2.46 8.82 2.72
N ALA A 45 -1.92 8.79 1.49
CA ALA A 45 -0.80 7.95 1.12
C ALA A 45 0.29 8.79 0.45
N CYS A 46 1.54 8.56 0.84
CA CYS A 46 2.71 9.21 0.25
C CYS A 46 3.99 8.42 0.55
N ASP A 47 5.11 8.94 0.07
CA ASP A 47 6.42 8.64 0.64
C ASP A 47 6.61 9.42 1.96
N PRO A 48 6.73 8.73 3.11
CA PRO A 48 6.80 9.40 4.39
C PRO A 48 8.12 10.17 4.62
N PHE A 49 9.18 9.86 3.88
CA PHE A 49 10.47 10.56 4.03
C PHE A 49 10.56 11.81 3.17
N VAL A 50 9.66 11.96 2.19
CA VAL A 50 9.65 13.08 1.25
C VAL A 50 8.52 14.06 1.52
N CYS A 51 7.33 13.53 1.84
CA CYS A 51 6.09 14.33 1.81
C CYS A 51 5.42 14.53 3.17
N LEU A 52 5.77 13.74 4.19
CA LEU A 52 5.11 13.80 5.49
C LEU A 52 5.44 15.11 6.22
N GLY A 53 4.42 15.80 6.72
CA GLY A 53 4.58 17.02 7.49
C GLY A 53 4.94 18.26 6.66
N THR A 54 5.02 18.15 5.32
CA THR A 54 5.20 19.31 4.44
C THR A 54 3.89 20.04 4.18
N GLY A 55 2.74 19.37 4.36
CA GLY A 55 1.42 19.88 4.02
C GLY A 55 1.09 19.85 2.53
N ASP A 56 1.93 19.24 1.69
CA ASP A 56 1.76 19.21 0.23
C ASP A 56 0.95 18.00 -0.26
N THR A 57 0.62 17.04 0.62
CA THR A 57 -0.14 15.84 0.26
C THR A 57 -1.58 15.96 0.71
N GLU A 58 -2.51 15.93 -0.25
CA GLU A 58 -3.94 15.92 0.03
C GLU A 58 -4.43 14.50 0.38
N PRO A 59 -5.44 14.36 1.27
CA PRO A 59 -6.10 13.08 1.50
C PRO A 59 -6.89 12.63 0.28
N PHE A 60 -7.16 11.33 0.23
CA PHE A 60 -8.13 10.79 -0.70
C PHE A 60 -9.53 11.35 -0.43
N THR A 61 -10.31 11.47 -1.50
CA THR A 61 -11.71 11.90 -1.48
C THR A 61 -12.65 10.84 -0.87
N ALA A 62 -12.24 9.58 -0.85
CA ALA A 62 -12.94 8.52 -0.14
C ALA A 62 -12.64 8.60 1.36
N GLU A 63 -13.66 8.91 2.15
CA GLU A 63 -13.57 9.01 3.61
C GLU A 63 -14.15 7.76 4.29
N VAL A 64 -13.70 7.51 5.51
CA VAL A 64 -14.20 6.44 6.38
C VAL A 64 -14.66 7.00 7.72
N THR A 65 -15.35 6.17 8.50
CA THR A 65 -15.67 6.55 9.88
C THR A 65 -14.37 6.68 10.68
N PRO A 66 -14.23 7.69 11.57
CA PRO A 66 -13.11 7.73 12.48
C PRO A 66 -12.99 6.45 13.33
N GLY A 67 -11.78 5.89 13.43
CA GLY A 67 -11.61 4.57 14.04
C GLY A 67 -10.18 4.05 14.04
N ARG A 68 -10.00 2.80 14.47
CA ARG A 68 -8.73 2.06 14.36
C ARG A 68 -8.94 0.90 13.41
N TYR A 69 -7.99 0.73 12.48
CA TYR A 69 -8.14 -0.13 11.33
C TYR A 69 -6.89 -0.96 11.10
N ALA A 70 -7.05 -2.25 10.79
CA ALA A 70 -5.93 -3.15 10.58
C ALA A 70 -5.15 -2.76 9.32
N VAL A 71 -3.83 -2.91 9.37
CA VAL A 71 -2.95 -2.77 8.21
C VAL A 71 -2.27 -4.11 7.93
N GLU A 72 -2.23 -4.47 6.66
CA GLU A 72 -1.65 -5.72 6.17
C GLU A 72 -0.79 -5.46 4.93
N ALA A 73 0.22 -6.29 4.70
CA ALA A 73 0.97 -6.30 3.45
C ALA A 73 0.86 -7.66 2.78
N SER A 74 0.66 -7.63 1.47
CA SER A 74 0.95 -8.75 0.59
C SER A 74 2.45 -8.86 0.42
N VAL A 75 3.03 -10.00 0.79
CA VAL A 75 4.46 -10.28 0.67
C VAL A 75 4.65 -11.42 -0.29
N VAL A 76 5.38 -11.18 -1.38
CA VAL A 76 5.73 -12.18 -2.37
C VAL A 76 7.13 -12.71 -2.09
N THR A 77 7.23 -14.02 -1.92
CA THR A 77 8.51 -14.75 -1.94
C THR A 77 8.79 -15.24 -3.36
N ILE A 78 9.93 -14.83 -3.91
CA ILE A 78 10.38 -15.17 -5.26
C ILE A 78 11.37 -16.33 -5.18
N THR A 79 11.12 -17.38 -5.96
CA THR A 79 11.92 -18.61 -5.96
C THR A 79 12.23 -19.08 -7.38
N VAL A 80 13.38 -19.70 -7.58
CA VAL A 80 13.75 -20.33 -8.86
C VAL A 80 13.28 -21.79 -8.82
N PRO A 81 12.48 -22.25 -9.81
CA PRO A 81 12.04 -23.64 -9.87
C PRO A 81 13.21 -24.63 -9.87
N GLY A 82 13.19 -25.58 -8.93
CA GLY A 82 14.22 -26.62 -8.81
C GLY A 82 15.42 -26.24 -7.94
N GLU A 83 15.51 -25.00 -7.48
CA GLU A 83 16.48 -24.60 -6.46
C GLU A 83 15.91 -24.83 -5.05
N PRO A 84 16.74 -25.29 -4.09
CA PRO A 84 16.30 -25.41 -2.70
C PRO A 84 16.01 -24.02 -2.10
N PRO A 85 15.14 -23.94 -1.08
CA PRO A 85 14.88 -22.69 -0.37
C PRO A 85 16.17 -22.05 0.16
N SER A 86 16.30 -20.74 -0.02
CA SER A 86 17.40 -19.95 0.54
C SER A 86 17.15 -19.63 2.02
N ASP A 87 18.22 -19.61 2.83
CA ASP A 87 18.18 -19.09 4.20
C ASP A 87 17.90 -17.57 4.26
N SER A 88 18.02 -16.89 3.12
CA SER A 88 17.63 -15.49 2.92
C SER A 88 16.72 -15.41 1.69
N PRO A 89 15.42 -15.68 1.83
CA PRO A 89 14.50 -15.70 0.71
C PRO A 89 14.37 -14.30 0.10
N HIS A 90 14.29 -14.24 -1.23
CA HIS A 90 14.03 -12.99 -1.95
C HIS A 90 12.55 -12.65 -1.78
N THR A 91 12.26 -11.67 -0.92
CA THR A 91 10.89 -11.22 -0.64
C THR A 91 10.66 -9.78 -1.09
N ARG A 92 9.41 -9.44 -1.40
CA ARG A 92 8.96 -8.09 -1.80
C ARG A 92 7.56 -7.82 -1.26
N VAL A 93 7.29 -6.60 -0.78
CA VAL A 93 5.89 -6.17 -0.56
C VAL A 93 5.26 -5.93 -1.91
N ALA A 94 4.23 -6.70 -2.24
CA ALA A 94 3.49 -6.55 -3.48
C ALA A 94 2.36 -5.54 -3.39
N ALA A 95 1.74 -5.41 -2.21
CA ALA A 95 0.69 -4.45 -1.96
C ALA A 95 0.57 -4.18 -0.46
N ALA A 96 0.10 -3.00 -0.09
CA ALA A 96 -0.29 -2.66 1.28
C ALA A 96 -1.79 -2.42 1.35
N ARG A 97 -2.45 -2.95 2.39
CA ARG A 97 -3.90 -2.85 2.59
C ARG A 97 -4.23 -2.26 3.95
N LEU A 98 -5.08 -1.24 3.95
CA LEU A 98 -5.76 -0.71 5.11
C LEU A 98 -7.19 -1.27 5.14
N VAL A 99 -7.51 -2.11 6.11
CA VAL A 99 -8.79 -2.82 6.22
C VAL A 99 -9.78 -1.99 7.04
N ILE A 100 -10.84 -1.53 6.39
CA ILE A 100 -11.89 -0.68 6.98
C ILE A 100 -13.08 -1.52 7.47
N LYS A 101 -13.44 -2.56 6.70
CA LYS A 101 -14.50 -3.51 7.04
C LYS A 101 -14.12 -4.91 6.61
N ASP A 102 -14.63 -5.90 7.34
CA ASP A 102 -14.46 -7.33 7.03
C ASP A 102 -15.44 -7.84 5.94
N THR A 103 -16.34 -6.99 5.45
CA THR A 103 -17.26 -7.35 4.37
C THR A 103 -16.50 -7.52 3.05
N PRO A 104 -16.89 -8.49 2.19
CA PRO A 104 -16.27 -8.69 0.89
C PRO A 104 -16.28 -7.41 0.03
N THR A 105 -15.16 -7.15 -0.65
CA THR A 105 -15.08 -6.13 -1.69
C THR A 105 -15.68 -6.66 -2.99
N GLU A 106 -16.64 -5.94 -3.54
CA GLU A 106 -17.35 -6.28 -4.79
C GLU A 106 -16.84 -5.45 -5.97
N THR A 107 -16.45 -4.19 -5.72
CA THR A 107 -15.96 -3.28 -6.77
C THR A 107 -14.73 -2.52 -6.30
N TRP A 108 -13.90 -2.13 -7.25
CA TRP A 108 -12.68 -1.37 -7.03
C TRP A 108 -12.67 -0.11 -7.88
N GLU A 109 -12.19 0.99 -7.31
CA GLU A 109 -11.98 2.26 -8.01
C GLU A 109 -10.66 2.91 -7.55
N LEU A 110 -10.07 3.78 -8.38
CA LEU A 110 -8.87 4.53 -7.97
C LEU A 110 -9.23 5.48 -6.81
N ALA A 111 -8.35 5.52 -5.80
CA ALA A 111 -8.41 6.48 -4.73
C ALA A 111 -7.92 7.84 -5.24
N LEU A 112 -8.85 8.78 -5.44
CA LEU A 112 -8.56 10.10 -6.01
C LEU A 112 -8.32 11.14 -4.92
N GLN A 113 -7.43 12.08 -5.19
CA GLN A 113 -7.29 13.34 -4.45
C GLN A 113 -8.19 14.43 -5.06
N PRO A 114 -8.51 15.51 -4.31
CA PRO A 114 -9.29 16.63 -4.84
C PRO A 114 -8.72 17.17 -6.17
N GLY A 115 -9.58 17.29 -7.18
CA GLY A 115 -9.21 17.82 -8.49
C GLY A 115 -8.69 16.79 -9.50
N GLN A 116 -8.48 15.54 -9.10
CA GLN A 116 -8.15 14.47 -10.05
C GLN A 116 -9.42 13.98 -10.77
N ASP A 117 -9.39 13.94 -12.10
CA ASP A 117 -10.48 13.44 -12.94
C ASP A 117 -10.00 12.27 -13.80
N LEU A 118 -10.64 11.12 -13.66
CA LEU A 118 -10.33 9.91 -14.43
C LEU A 118 -10.47 10.10 -15.94
N ALA A 119 -11.26 11.09 -16.39
CA ALA A 119 -11.39 11.41 -17.81
C ALA A 119 -10.13 12.02 -18.43
N GLU A 120 -9.19 12.48 -17.61
CA GLU A 120 -7.89 13.01 -18.05
C GLU A 120 -6.86 11.91 -18.33
N LEU A 121 -7.10 10.70 -17.83
CA LEU A 121 -6.21 9.56 -17.99
C LEU A 121 -6.36 8.91 -19.37
N GLY A 122 -5.22 8.64 -20.00
CA GLY A 122 -5.10 7.81 -21.17
C GLY A 122 -5.29 6.31 -20.89
N ASP A 123 -4.99 5.50 -21.90
CA ASP A 123 -5.02 4.05 -21.77
C ASP A 123 -3.91 3.58 -20.80
N ASP A 124 -4.26 2.74 -19.83
CA ASP A 124 -3.36 2.20 -18.79
C ASP A 124 -2.69 3.25 -17.87
N GLU A 125 -3.13 4.50 -17.93
CA GLU A 125 -2.71 5.54 -16.99
C GLU A 125 -3.50 5.48 -15.69
N PHE A 126 -2.89 5.98 -14.61
CA PHE A 126 -3.47 6.05 -13.28
C PHE A 126 -2.98 7.29 -12.53
N PHE A 127 -3.77 7.74 -11.55
CA PHE A 127 -3.27 8.62 -10.50
C PHE A 127 -2.64 7.77 -9.39
N GLY A 128 -1.46 8.15 -8.94
CA GLY A 128 -0.72 7.48 -7.89
C GLY A 128 0.16 8.47 -7.13
N TYR A 129 0.63 8.06 -5.96
CA TYR A 129 1.61 8.84 -5.22
C TYR A 129 3.03 8.40 -5.59
N GLY A 130 3.95 9.36 -5.61
CA GLY A 130 5.37 9.11 -5.86
C GLY A 130 6.08 8.54 -4.64
N VAL A 131 7.03 7.65 -4.89
CA VAL A 131 7.96 7.08 -3.91
C VAL A 131 9.38 7.29 -4.43
N ASP A 132 10.21 7.94 -3.61
CA ASP A 132 11.62 8.27 -3.93
C ASP A 132 12.60 7.77 -2.85
N ALA A 133 12.10 7.22 -1.74
CA ALA A 133 12.88 6.60 -0.67
C ALA A 133 12.57 5.08 -0.54
N GLY A 134 12.02 4.46 -1.58
CA GLY A 134 11.61 3.05 -1.55
C GLY A 134 10.56 2.69 -0.49
N THR A 135 9.82 3.68 0.02
CA THR A 135 8.88 3.53 1.13
C THR A 135 7.55 4.21 0.81
N GLY A 136 6.45 3.50 1.04
CA GLY A 136 5.10 4.08 1.07
C GLY A 136 4.53 4.09 2.48
N CYS A 137 3.51 4.92 2.71
CA CYS A 137 2.79 4.93 3.97
C CYS A 137 1.27 5.14 3.81
N PHE A 138 0.54 4.80 4.87
CA PHE A 138 -0.82 5.28 5.13
C PHE A 138 -0.88 6.01 6.47
N TYR A 139 -1.57 7.16 6.50
CA TYR A 139 -1.85 7.89 7.74
C TYR A 139 -3.15 8.70 7.61
N ASP A 140 -3.64 9.24 8.73
CA ASP A 140 -4.78 10.15 8.73
C ASP A 140 -4.32 11.59 8.50
N ALA A 141 -5.08 12.37 7.74
CA ALA A 141 -4.77 13.78 7.46
C ALA A 141 -4.54 14.63 8.74
N ALA A 142 -5.16 14.30 9.87
CA ALA A 142 -4.93 15.01 11.13
C ALA A 142 -3.55 14.72 11.76
N CYS A 143 -2.86 13.67 11.31
CA CYS A 143 -1.55 13.25 11.79
C CYS A 143 -0.38 13.92 11.06
N ASP A 144 -0.62 14.64 9.95
CA ASP A 144 0.44 15.18 9.08
C ASP A 144 1.50 15.98 9.86
N GLY A 145 1.06 16.92 10.71
CA GLY A 145 1.96 17.74 11.54
C GLY A 145 2.50 17.05 12.79
N SER A 146 2.21 15.77 13.02
CA SER A 146 2.61 15.04 14.24
C SER A 146 3.93 14.28 14.08
N PHE A 147 4.37 14.09 12.85
CA PHE A 147 5.69 13.57 12.55
C PHE A 147 6.50 14.71 11.92
N PRO A 148 6.96 15.69 12.72
CA PRO A 148 7.80 16.76 12.21
C PRO A 148 8.99 16.13 11.51
N ALA A 149 9.37 16.74 10.38
CA ALA A 149 10.17 16.14 9.34
C ALA A 149 11.21 15.14 9.88
N CYS A 150 11.23 13.95 9.29
CA CYS A 150 12.38 13.06 9.34
C CYS A 150 13.53 13.72 8.54
N GLU A 151 13.92 14.95 8.92
CA GLU A 151 14.98 15.73 8.32
C GLU A 151 16.31 15.10 8.73
N GLY A 152 16.88 14.30 7.82
CA GLY A 152 18.13 13.55 8.04
C GLY A 152 17.89 12.06 8.24
N ASP A 153 18.93 11.35 8.68
CA ASP A 153 18.92 9.89 8.91
C ASP A 153 18.51 9.51 10.35
N GLU A 154 17.74 10.36 11.05
CA GLU A 154 17.35 10.17 12.45
C GLU A 154 15.86 10.49 12.67
N GLY A 155 15.18 9.76 13.57
CA GLY A 155 13.78 10.00 13.92
C GLY A 155 13.00 8.71 14.20
N PRO A 156 11.78 8.78 14.77
CA PRO A 156 11.01 7.59 15.14
C PRO A 156 10.66 6.69 13.95
N LEU A 157 10.59 7.27 12.74
CA LEU A 157 10.46 6.53 11.50
C LEU A 157 11.76 5.77 11.20
N TRP A 158 12.91 6.43 11.13
CA TRP A 158 14.21 5.79 10.93
C TRP A 158 14.57 4.77 12.01
N ASP A 159 14.32 5.06 13.29
CA ASP A 159 14.55 4.16 14.41
C ASP A 159 13.70 2.89 14.30
N ALA A 160 12.43 3.01 13.89
CA ALA A 160 11.58 1.85 13.65
C ALA A 160 12.11 1.00 12.48
N PHE A 161 12.71 1.62 11.47
CA PHE A 161 13.33 0.94 10.33
C PHE A 161 14.66 0.26 10.73
N ASP A 162 15.50 0.90 11.54
CA ASP A 162 16.81 0.39 11.98
C ASP A 162 16.70 -0.71 13.05
N THR A 163 15.69 -0.64 13.92
CA THR A 163 15.54 -1.58 15.06
C THR A 163 14.74 -2.82 14.71
N THR A 164 13.96 -2.79 13.63
CA THR A 164 13.26 -3.97 13.14
C THR A 164 14.19 -4.73 12.18
N ALA A 165 14.10 -6.06 12.15
CA ALA A 165 14.71 -6.84 11.07
C ALA A 165 13.90 -6.57 9.79
N TRP A 166 14.03 -5.35 9.27
CA TRP A 166 13.20 -4.72 8.26
C TRP A 166 13.24 -5.53 6.98
N SER A 167 12.33 -6.49 6.87
CA SER A 167 11.98 -7.10 5.61
C SER A 167 10.71 -7.93 5.77
N PRO A 168 9.58 -7.57 5.12
CA PRO A 168 9.41 -6.45 4.18
C PRO A 168 8.34 -5.42 4.60
N GLY A 169 7.76 -5.51 5.79
CA GLY A 169 6.67 -4.64 6.28
C GLY A 169 5.29 -5.34 6.29
N PRO A 170 4.20 -4.67 6.74
CA PRO A 170 4.10 -3.27 7.14
C PRO A 170 4.41 -3.05 8.63
N HIS A 171 4.70 -1.81 9.01
CA HIS A 171 4.96 -1.41 10.41
C HIS A 171 4.12 -0.20 10.79
N VAL A 172 3.33 -0.31 11.85
CA VAL A 172 2.65 0.84 12.46
C VAL A 172 3.53 1.48 13.53
N ILE A 173 3.84 2.76 13.34
CA ILE A 173 4.63 3.59 14.24
C ILE A 173 3.70 4.56 14.94
N THR A 174 3.89 4.73 16.25
CA THR A 174 3.08 5.63 17.08
C THR A 174 3.96 6.75 17.61
N ASP A 175 3.55 7.99 17.37
CA ASP A 175 4.15 9.16 18.02
C ASP A 175 3.82 9.11 19.53
N PRO A 176 4.83 9.09 20.42
CA PRO A 176 4.61 9.01 21.86
C PRO A 176 3.95 10.26 22.46
N ASP A 177 4.07 11.43 21.82
CA ASP A 177 3.57 12.70 22.34
C ASP A 177 2.10 12.92 21.96
N THR A 178 1.74 12.63 20.71
CA THR A 178 0.37 12.82 20.20
C THR A 178 -0.48 11.55 20.23
N GLY A 179 0.15 10.36 20.24
CA GLY A 179 -0.52 9.08 20.06
C GLY A 179 -0.97 8.81 18.62
N HIS A 180 -0.67 9.71 17.68
CA HIS A 180 -0.96 9.52 16.26
C HIS A 180 -0.11 8.39 15.67
N THR A 181 -0.64 7.75 14.65
CA THR A 181 -0.03 6.58 14.03
C THR A 181 0.19 6.77 12.55
N ILE A 182 1.26 6.17 12.04
CA ILE A 182 1.57 6.01 10.62
C ILE A 182 1.87 4.54 10.33
N ALA A 183 1.38 4.02 9.21
CA ALA A 183 1.72 2.68 8.74
C ALA A 183 2.67 2.78 7.55
N ALA A 184 3.90 2.29 7.68
CA ALA A 184 4.92 2.34 6.65
C ALA A 184 5.25 0.95 6.10
N PHE A 185 5.64 0.89 4.82
CA PHE A 185 5.94 -0.36 4.11
C PHE A 185 6.91 -0.10 2.96
N THR A 186 7.72 -1.12 2.61
CA THR A 186 8.59 -1.05 1.43
C THR A 186 7.77 -1.07 0.14
N SER A 187 8.21 -0.35 -0.89
CA SER A 187 7.46 -0.18 -2.15
C SER A 187 7.88 -1.18 -3.23
N GLY A 188 7.66 -2.47 -3.00
CA GLY A 188 7.94 -3.50 -4.01
C GLY A 188 9.35 -3.42 -4.59
N TRP A 189 9.48 -2.95 -5.84
CA TRP A 189 10.76 -2.82 -6.54
C TRP A 189 11.56 -1.55 -6.22
N GLY A 190 11.01 -0.61 -5.45
CA GLY A 190 11.68 0.62 -5.03
C GLY A 190 10.91 1.87 -5.47
N ASP A 191 11.62 2.82 -6.06
CA ASP A 191 11.06 4.12 -6.44
C ASP A 191 10.10 4.00 -7.63
N GLY A 192 9.08 4.86 -7.67
CA GLY A 192 8.06 4.83 -8.69
C GLY A 192 6.81 5.62 -8.33
N ALA A 193 5.76 5.47 -9.14
CA ALA A 193 4.43 5.99 -8.85
C ALA A 193 3.46 4.82 -8.72
N TYR A 194 2.68 4.80 -7.64
CA TYR A 194 1.85 3.65 -7.29
C TYR A 194 0.39 4.04 -7.07
N PRO A 195 -0.57 3.34 -7.71
CA PRO A 195 -1.98 3.60 -7.52
C PRO A 195 -2.43 3.07 -6.17
N THR A 196 -3.33 3.82 -5.52
CA THR A 196 -4.13 3.30 -4.41
C THR A 196 -5.55 3.05 -4.90
N TRP A 197 -6.13 1.92 -4.51
CA TRP A 197 -7.46 1.50 -4.88
C TRP A 197 -8.37 1.49 -3.66
N VAL A 198 -9.61 1.94 -3.84
CA VAL A 198 -10.69 1.85 -2.84
C VAL A 198 -11.52 0.63 -3.16
N GLY A 199 -11.62 -0.29 -2.21
CA GLY A 199 -12.57 -1.40 -2.25
C GLY A 199 -13.93 -0.96 -1.72
N ARG A 200 -15.02 -1.35 -2.39
CA ARG A 200 -16.39 -1.13 -1.95
C ARG A 200 -17.21 -2.41 -1.88
N ASP A 201 -18.08 -2.50 -0.87
CA ASP A 201 -19.05 -3.58 -0.74
C ASP A 201 -20.29 -3.37 -1.64
N ALA A 202 -21.23 -4.31 -1.62
CA ALA A 202 -22.47 -4.25 -2.40
C ALA A 202 -23.38 -3.04 -2.05
N SER A 203 -23.17 -2.40 -0.90
CA SER A 203 -23.90 -1.18 -0.49
C SER A 203 -23.17 0.09 -0.94
N GLY A 204 -21.96 -0.02 -1.49
CA GLY A 204 -21.10 1.08 -1.88
C GLY A 204 -20.22 1.61 -0.74
N ASP A 205 -20.21 0.97 0.42
CA ASP A 205 -19.38 1.41 1.54
C ASP A 205 -17.93 0.96 1.36
N VAL A 206 -16.98 1.77 1.83
CA VAL A 206 -15.55 1.46 1.78
C VAL A 206 -15.22 0.25 2.65
N THR A 207 -14.56 -0.74 2.06
CA THR A 207 -14.07 -1.94 2.75
C THR A 207 -12.58 -1.90 3.01
N CYS A 208 -11.80 -1.29 2.11
CA CYS A 208 -10.36 -1.15 2.26
C CYS A 208 -9.75 -0.10 1.32
N PHE A 209 -8.51 0.29 1.61
CA PHE A 209 -7.61 0.94 0.66
C PHE A 209 -6.44 0.01 0.37
N VAL A 210 -6.03 -0.09 -0.90
CA VAL A 210 -4.92 -0.96 -1.32
C VAL A 210 -3.96 -0.21 -2.24
N THR A 211 -2.70 -0.05 -1.84
CA THR A 211 -1.64 0.37 -2.75
C THR A 211 -1.06 -0.87 -3.43
N ASP A 212 -1.00 -0.88 -4.76
CA ASP A 212 -0.35 -1.93 -5.55
C ASP A 212 1.05 -1.48 -6.01
N PHE A 213 2.06 -2.31 -5.76
CA PHE A 213 3.45 -2.05 -6.14
C PHE A 213 3.89 -2.77 -7.42
N PHE A 214 2.94 -3.35 -8.17
CA PHE A 214 3.19 -4.02 -9.46
C PHE A 214 4.16 -5.20 -9.37
N VAL A 215 4.24 -5.85 -8.19
CA VAL A 215 5.06 -7.05 -7.99
C VAL A 215 4.33 -8.31 -8.45
N VAL A 216 3.00 -8.35 -8.32
CA VAL A 216 2.17 -9.41 -8.89
C VAL A 216 1.80 -9.00 -10.33
N PRO A 217 2.21 -9.74 -11.37
CA PRO A 217 1.93 -9.39 -12.76
C PRO A 217 0.43 -9.24 -13.00
N HIS A 218 0.00 -8.17 -13.68
CA HIS A 218 -1.37 -8.10 -14.19
C HIS A 218 -1.60 -9.27 -15.15
N GLU A 219 -2.75 -9.93 -15.07
CA GLU A 219 -3.11 -10.86 -16.14
C GLU A 219 -3.27 -10.05 -17.43
N PRO A 220 -2.76 -10.54 -18.57
CA PRO A 220 -3.12 -9.94 -19.84
C PRO A 220 -4.65 -9.97 -19.95
N GLU A 221 -5.24 -8.83 -20.30
CA GLU A 221 -6.66 -8.74 -20.62
C GLU A 221 -7.00 -9.92 -21.56
N GLN A 222 -7.91 -10.80 -21.15
CA GLN A 222 -8.38 -11.85 -22.06
C GLN A 222 -8.96 -11.13 -23.27
N ALA A 223 -8.21 -11.13 -24.37
CA ALA A 223 -8.67 -10.59 -25.63
C ALA A 223 -10.04 -11.19 -25.89
N ALA A 224 -11.08 -10.36 -25.82
CA ALA A 224 -12.45 -10.78 -26.06
C ALA A 224 -12.49 -11.45 -27.44
N ALA A 225 -12.71 -12.77 -27.43
CA ALA A 225 -12.82 -13.58 -28.63
C ALA A 225 -14.12 -13.32 -29.39
#